data_AF-A0A3M1WMZ3-F1
#
_entry.id   AF-A0A3M1WMZ3-F1
#
_cell.length_a   1.000
_cell.length_b   1.000
_cell.length_c   1.000
_cell.angle_alpha   90.00
_cell.angle_beta   90.00
_cell.angle_gamma   90.00
#
_symmetry.space_group_name_H-M   'P 1'
#
loop_
_entity.id
_entity.type
_entity.pdbx_description
1 polymer ?
#
loop_
_entity_poly.entity_id
_entity_poly.type
_entity_poly.pdbx_seq_one_letter_code
_entity_poly.pdbx_strand_id
1 'polypeptide(L)'
;MERRKKTGVLSRGLIITLLFLILFQPRNIAQDLYEGYYLYLGEYPVNGRAGWHAEAQGLTHDNSHWFITQRDALWKVPVNQDLDAFLLIAAPGVQRVSLRNIPQLATAGYDHFGDPSYYAFDGQGYILIPIEGGPPGLAVFRADTLQYVDHATFAVQTHAPWVAVDPRGNVYSSNDDDVVAVNKYLINWNALRNGQNLILSIAPPVPLFDEAGSQIRLQHVQGGVISPGGQLLYIVADGIHVFDLSTGKRLQRSTSGSGYFNYEFHPGFPKYEEPEGITIWDLDDGRAPNIRGQLHVIMLDNELSDSDDSIYLKHYTHTIYVHRDGRPFFDSQGLRAYMDVRGTPWRPFNTVGEANNLAWDGARIKIKAGSYPEMLTISKRVKVIAEGGTTTIGQ
;
A
#
# COMPACT_ATOMS: atom_id res chain seq x y z
N MET A 1 95.52 -10.23 5.70
CA MET A 1 94.77 -11.36 6.30
C MET A 1 93.29 -11.01 6.25
N GLU A 2 92.52 -11.87 5.60
CA GLU A 2 91.10 -11.74 5.23
C GLU A 2 90.16 -11.23 6.33
N ARG A 3 89.15 -10.43 5.94
CA ARG A 3 87.73 -10.82 6.14
C ARG A 3 86.74 -9.90 5.40
N ARG A 4 85.99 -10.53 4.49
CA ARG A 4 84.73 -10.08 3.88
C ARG A 4 83.65 -9.79 4.94
N LYS A 5 82.76 -8.83 4.66
CA LYS A 5 81.32 -8.84 5.00
C LYS A 5 80.60 -7.79 4.12
N LYS A 6 80.03 -8.26 3.00
CA LYS A 6 78.59 -8.47 2.74
C LYS A 6 77.78 -7.17 2.60
N THR A 7 77.62 -6.75 1.35
CA THR A 7 76.61 -5.81 0.85
C THR A 7 75.22 -6.44 0.94
N GLY A 8 74.30 -5.78 1.65
CA GLY A 8 72.89 -6.13 1.71
C GLY A 8 72.14 -5.49 0.54
N VAL A 9 71.54 -6.32 -0.31
CA VAL A 9 70.62 -5.94 -1.37
C VAL A 9 69.24 -5.73 -0.74
N LEU A 10 68.73 -4.50 -0.77
CA LEU A 10 67.34 -4.20 -0.44
C LEU A 10 66.45 -4.63 -1.62
N SER A 11 65.72 -5.74 -1.43
CA SER A 11 64.67 -6.18 -2.34
C SER A 11 63.48 -5.22 -2.27
N ARG A 12 63.15 -4.58 -3.40
CA ARG A 12 61.89 -3.85 -3.59
C ARG A 12 60.77 -4.88 -3.74
N GLY A 13 60.08 -5.18 -2.64
CA GLY A 13 58.81 -5.89 -2.67
C GLY A 13 57.73 -4.98 -3.25
N LEU A 14 57.34 -5.26 -4.49
CA LEU A 14 56.17 -4.67 -5.13
C LEU A 14 54.92 -5.26 -4.45
N ILE A 15 54.32 -4.52 -3.52
CA ILE A 15 53.01 -4.87 -2.97
C ILE A 15 51.98 -4.55 -4.05
N ILE A 16 51.54 -5.58 -4.77
CA ILE A 16 50.32 -5.53 -5.58
C ILE A 16 49.16 -5.66 -4.60
N THR A 17 48.61 -4.53 -4.17
CA THR A 17 47.34 -4.50 -3.44
C THR A 17 46.24 -4.85 -4.45
N LEU A 18 45.87 -6.13 -4.51
CA LEU A 18 44.69 -6.59 -5.21
C LEU A 18 43.47 -6.01 -4.46
N LEU A 19 42.98 -4.85 -4.93
CA LEU A 19 41.72 -4.28 -4.46
C LEU A 19 40.61 -5.24 -4.92
N PHE A 20 40.20 -6.16 -4.06
CA PHE A 20 38.92 -6.85 -4.22
C PHE A 20 37.83 -5.79 -4.08
N LEU A 21 37.44 -5.20 -5.22
CA LEU A 21 36.10 -4.67 -5.41
C LEU A 21 35.15 -5.86 -5.28
N ILE A 22 34.84 -6.22 -4.02
CA ILE A 22 33.60 -6.90 -3.72
C ILE A 22 32.56 -5.87 -4.15
N LEU A 23 32.06 -6.02 -5.37
CA LEU A 23 30.81 -5.45 -5.80
C LEU A 23 29.77 -6.00 -4.82
N PHE A 24 29.57 -5.29 -3.71
CA PHE A 24 28.33 -5.32 -2.98
C PHE A 24 27.29 -4.85 -3.98
N GLN A 25 26.77 -5.79 -4.77
CA GLN A 25 25.47 -5.66 -5.40
C GLN A 25 24.59 -5.16 -4.27
N PRO A 26 24.06 -3.92 -4.32
CA PRO A 26 23.13 -3.46 -3.30
C PRO A 26 22.03 -4.50 -3.27
N ARG A 27 21.98 -5.30 -2.20
CA ARG A 27 20.84 -6.18 -1.98
C ARG A 27 19.65 -5.24 -1.95
N ASN A 28 18.66 -5.47 -2.80
CA ASN A 28 17.41 -4.72 -2.76
C ASN A 28 16.77 -4.98 -1.40
N ILE A 29 17.08 -4.11 -0.43
CA ILE A 29 16.58 -4.15 0.96
C ILE A 29 15.05 -4.14 0.95
N ALA A 30 14.45 -3.61 -0.14
CA ALA A 30 13.02 -3.55 -0.43
C ALA A 30 12.24 -4.86 -0.26
N GLN A 31 12.95 -5.97 -0.36
CA GLN A 31 12.36 -7.27 -0.26
C GLN A 31 12.29 -7.75 1.21
N ASP A 32 13.21 -7.35 2.10
CA ASP A 32 13.50 -8.02 3.39
C ASP A 32 12.32 -8.17 4.36
N LEU A 33 11.28 -7.35 4.26
CA LEU A 33 10.13 -7.33 5.17
C LEU A 33 8.90 -8.14 4.72
N TYR A 34 8.98 -8.76 3.53
CA TYR A 34 7.88 -9.57 2.99
C TYR A 34 6.61 -8.75 2.74
N GLU A 35 6.73 -7.57 2.14
CA GLU A 35 5.63 -6.59 2.00
C GLU A 35 5.00 -6.59 0.59
N GLY A 36 5.16 -7.66 -0.19
CA GLY A 36 4.48 -7.83 -1.48
C GLY A 36 3.07 -8.38 -1.28
N TYR A 37 2.05 -7.53 -1.29
CA TYR A 37 0.65 -7.87 -0.99
C TYR A 37 -0.13 -8.19 -2.26
N TYR A 38 0.15 -9.33 -2.87
CA TYR A 38 -0.32 -9.60 -4.24
C TYR A 38 -1.44 -10.62 -4.34
N LEU A 39 -1.72 -11.43 -3.31
CA LEU A 39 -2.76 -12.45 -3.40
C LEU A 39 -4.12 -11.85 -3.05
N TYR A 40 -4.99 -11.73 -4.05
CA TYR A 40 -6.36 -11.26 -3.90
C TYR A 40 -7.19 -12.19 -3.00
N LEU A 41 -7.91 -11.59 -2.05
CA LEU A 41 -8.75 -12.28 -1.07
C LEU A 41 -10.26 -12.13 -1.34
N GLY A 42 -10.65 -11.21 -2.22
CA GLY A 42 -12.04 -10.82 -2.44
C GLY A 42 -12.28 -9.36 -2.09
N GLU A 43 -13.56 -9.01 -1.95
CA GLU A 43 -14.00 -7.64 -1.72
C GLU A 43 -15.00 -7.64 -0.59
N TYR A 44 -14.87 -6.65 0.30
CA TYR A 44 -15.88 -6.37 1.31
C TYR A 44 -15.66 -4.95 1.87
N PRO A 45 -16.69 -4.10 1.91
CA PRO A 45 -18.04 -4.28 1.35
C PRO A 45 -18.05 -4.44 -0.18
N VAL A 46 -19.18 -4.93 -0.69
CA VAL A 46 -19.45 -5.18 -2.12
C VAL A 46 -20.75 -4.47 -2.46
N ASN A 47 -20.71 -3.45 -3.32
CA ASN A 47 -21.89 -2.60 -3.57
C ASN A 47 -22.46 -2.06 -2.24
N GLY A 48 -21.55 -1.57 -1.39
CA GLY A 48 -21.90 -1.09 -0.06
C GLY A 48 -22.54 0.30 -0.13
N ARG A 49 -23.67 0.50 0.56
CA ARG A 49 -24.33 1.82 0.68
C ARG A 49 -24.23 2.37 2.09
N ALA A 50 -23.05 2.29 2.68
CA ALA A 50 -22.80 2.52 4.10
C ALA A 50 -22.76 4.00 4.56
N GLY A 51 -23.29 4.93 3.76
CA GLY A 51 -23.27 6.38 4.03
C GLY A 51 -21.96 7.11 3.68
N TRP A 52 -20.82 6.41 3.65
CA TRP A 52 -19.52 6.96 3.24
C TRP A 52 -19.14 6.66 1.78
N HIS A 53 -19.94 5.84 1.09
CA HIS A 53 -19.67 5.28 -0.24
C HIS A 53 -19.72 6.31 -1.37
N ALA A 54 -20.70 7.20 -1.35
CA ALA A 54 -20.91 8.17 -2.42
C ALA A 54 -19.68 9.08 -2.54
N GLU A 55 -19.15 9.21 -3.76
CA GLU A 55 -17.97 10.02 -4.05
C GLU A 55 -16.78 9.68 -3.13
N ALA A 56 -16.58 8.41 -2.75
CA ALA A 56 -15.45 7.98 -1.91
C ALA A 56 -14.13 8.07 -2.68
N GLN A 57 -13.15 8.79 -2.14
CA GLN A 57 -11.90 9.14 -2.84
C GLN A 57 -10.72 8.33 -2.32
N GLY A 58 -10.75 7.93 -1.05
CA GLY A 58 -9.71 7.06 -0.52
C GLY A 58 -9.84 6.73 0.95
N LEU A 59 -8.85 6.02 1.45
CA LEU A 59 -8.82 5.59 2.84
C LEU A 59 -7.42 5.51 3.43
N THR A 60 -7.35 5.70 4.74
CA THR A 60 -6.19 5.37 5.54
C THR A 60 -6.64 4.93 6.93
N HIS A 61 -5.71 4.71 7.86
CA HIS A 61 -6.06 4.22 9.18
C HIS A 61 -5.03 4.58 10.25
N ASP A 62 -5.48 4.57 11.50
CA ASP A 62 -4.59 4.42 12.66
C ASP A 62 -4.66 2.99 13.21
N ASN A 63 -4.31 2.77 14.48
CA ASN A 63 -4.38 1.45 15.10
C ASN A 63 -5.81 0.95 15.40
N SER A 64 -6.81 1.83 15.28
CA SER A 64 -8.15 1.66 15.84
C SER A 64 -9.28 2.27 15.03
N HIS A 65 -8.98 3.08 14.01
CA HIS A 65 -9.97 3.71 13.14
C HIS A 65 -9.55 3.67 11.69
N TRP A 66 -10.55 3.50 10.82
CA TRP A 66 -10.50 3.92 9.44
C TRP A 66 -10.68 5.44 9.34
N PHE A 67 -9.98 6.04 8.39
CA PHE A 67 -10.23 7.39 7.92
C PHE A 67 -10.58 7.33 6.45
N ILE A 68 -11.74 7.83 6.07
CA ILE A 68 -12.26 7.69 4.69
C ILE A 68 -12.58 9.08 4.18
N THR A 69 -12.07 9.42 3.00
CA THR A 69 -12.40 10.67 2.31
C THR A 69 -13.51 10.42 1.31
N GLN A 70 -14.47 11.33 1.31
CA GLN A 70 -15.33 11.60 0.16
C GLN A 70 -14.86 12.91 -0.46
N ARG A 71 -15.36 13.25 -1.66
CA ARG A 71 -15.12 14.54 -2.28
C ARG A 71 -15.21 15.71 -1.29
N ASP A 72 -16.24 15.78 -0.45
CA ASP A 72 -16.46 16.92 0.46
C ASP A 72 -16.42 16.60 1.96
N ALA A 73 -15.98 15.41 2.36
CA ALA A 73 -16.03 14.98 3.76
C ALA A 73 -14.90 14.03 4.16
N LEU A 74 -14.50 14.11 5.42
CA LEU A 74 -13.60 13.18 6.08
C LEU A 74 -14.36 12.45 7.18
N TRP A 75 -14.34 11.13 7.12
CA TRP A 75 -14.91 10.23 8.11
C TRP A 75 -13.83 9.65 8.99
N LYS A 76 -14.17 9.39 10.25
CA LYS A 76 -13.43 8.55 11.18
C LYS A 76 -14.36 7.46 11.68
N VAL A 77 -14.00 6.20 11.45
CA VAL A 77 -14.86 5.05 11.74
C VAL A 77 -14.07 4.04 12.58
N PRO A 78 -14.55 3.62 13.77
CA PRO A 78 -13.87 2.59 14.55
C PRO A 78 -13.63 1.31 13.75
N VAL A 79 -12.47 0.68 13.91
CA VAL A 79 -12.08 -0.51 13.12
C VAL A 79 -13.05 -1.68 13.29
N ASN A 80 -13.66 -1.80 14.47
CA ASN A 80 -14.61 -2.85 14.81
C ASN A 80 -16.03 -2.59 14.30
N GLN A 81 -16.26 -1.43 13.68
CA GLN A 81 -17.51 -1.14 12.99
C GLN A 81 -17.50 -1.82 11.63
N ASP A 82 -18.60 -2.50 11.29
CA ASP A 82 -18.78 -3.09 9.98
C ASP A 82 -18.92 -1.97 8.93
N LEU A 83 -18.05 -1.98 7.92
CA LEU A 83 -18.01 -0.96 6.87
C LEU A 83 -19.15 -1.08 5.85
N ASP A 84 -19.88 -2.21 5.82
CA ASP A 84 -21.08 -2.38 4.98
C ASP A 84 -22.36 -1.90 5.68
N ALA A 85 -22.33 -1.82 7.02
CA ALA A 85 -23.47 -1.32 7.78
C ALA A 85 -23.69 0.16 7.50
N PHE A 86 -24.95 0.57 7.36
CA PHE A 86 -25.30 1.98 7.19
C PHE A 86 -24.77 2.82 8.36
N LEU A 87 -23.71 3.60 8.10
CA LEU A 87 -23.07 4.41 9.13
C LEU A 87 -23.85 5.70 9.32
N LEU A 88 -24.58 5.77 10.42
CA LEU A 88 -25.11 7.02 10.91
C LEU A 88 -23.97 7.82 11.56
N ILE A 89 -23.92 9.13 11.31
CA ILE A 89 -22.98 10.04 12.02
C ILE A 89 -23.18 9.95 13.56
N ALA A 90 -24.37 9.55 14.01
CA ALA A 90 -24.66 9.33 15.43
C ALA A 90 -24.18 7.98 15.99
N ALA A 91 -23.60 7.10 15.16
CA ALA A 91 -23.07 5.82 15.62
C ALA A 91 -21.89 6.05 16.61
N PRO A 92 -21.80 5.29 17.71
CA PRO A 92 -20.76 5.50 18.71
C PRO A 92 -19.34 5.46 18.11
N GLY A 93 -18.58 6.53 18.34
CA GLY A 93 -17.18 6.63 17.87
C GLY A 93 -17.02 7.03 16.40
N VAL A 94 -18.10 7.09 15.62
CA VAL A 94 -18.06 7.64 14.25
C VAL A 94 -18.02 9.16 14.32
N GLN A 95 -17.13 9.77 13.55
CA GLN A 95 -17.06 11.22 13.37
C GLN A 95 -17.02 11.55 11.89
N ARG A 96 -17.54 12.72 11.54
CA ARG A 96 -17.50 13.27 10.18
C ARG A 96 -17.25 14.76 10.24
N VAL A 97 -16.33 15.25 9.43
CA VAL A 97 -16.15 16.68 9.17
C VAL A 97 -16.37 16.93 7.67
N SER A 98 -17.21 17.90 7.34
CA SER A 98 -17.33 18.36 5.96
C SER A 98 -16.26 19.40 5.67
N LEU A 99 -15.66 19.33 4.49
CA LEU A 99 -14.72 20.31 3.97
C LEU A 99 -15.30 21.74 4.07
N ARG A 100 -16.58 21.89 3.73
CA ARG A 100 -17.30 23.18 3.74
C ARG A 100 -17.40 23.81 5.13
N ASN A 101 -17.26 23.01 6.19
CA ASN A 101 -17.27 23.48 7.58
C ASN A 101 -15.88 23.94 8.08
N ILE A 102 -14.87 23.93 7.21
CA ILE A 102 -13.50 24.39 7.50
C ILE A 102 -13.30 25.73 6.78
N PRO A 103 -13.47 26.88 7.45
CA PRO A 103 -13.48 28.18 6.79
C PRO A 103 -12.22 28.48 5.98
N GLN A 104 -11.06 28.01 6.44
CA GLN A 104 -9.77 28.17 5.79
C GLN A 104 -9.75 27.49 4.41
N LEU A 105 -10.27 26.27 4.32
CA LEU A 105 -10.32 25.52 3.06
C LEU A 105 -11.43 26.03 2.14
N ALA A 106 -12.62 26.26 2.69
CA ALA A 106 -13.76 26.75 1.92
C ALA A 106 -13.50 28.14 1.30
N THR A 107 -12.86 29.06 2.04
CA THR A 107 -12.51 30.40 1.53
C THR A 107 -11.41 30.34 0.49
N ALA A 108 -10.51 29.35 0.57
CA ALA A 108 -9.47 29.12 -0.42
C ALA A 108 -9.98 28.40 -1.69
N GLY A 109 -11.28 28.06 -1.73
CA GLY A 109 -11.93 27.48 -2.91
C GLY A 109 -11.80 25.96 -3.04
N TYR A 110 -11.29 25.27 -2.01
CA TYR A 110 -11.21 23.81 -2.05
C TYR A 110 -12.60 23.19 -1.92
N ASP A 111 -12.85 22.11 -2.68
CA ASP A 111 -14.12 21.38 -2.68
C ASP A 111 -13.95 19.86 -2.90
N HIS A 112 -12.71 19.37 -2.89
CA HIS A 112 -12.38 17.99 -3.22
C HIS A 112 -11.23 17.46 -2.34
N PHE A 113 -11.47 16.40 -1.56
CA PHE A 113 -10.44 15.61 -0.87
C PHE A 113 -10.05 14.38 -1.70
N GLY A 114 -8.77 14.09 -1.87
CA GLY A 114 -8.31 12.84 -2.51
C GLY A 114 -7.96 11.72 -1.52
N ASP A 115 -7.13 10.76 -1.95
CA ASP A 115 -6.67 9.61 -1.16
C ASP A 115 -5.72 10.04 -0.02
N PRO A 116 -6.10 9.83 1.25
CA PRO A 116 -5.37 10.34 2.40
C PRO A 116 -4.27 9.39 2.88
N SER A 117 -3.38 9.90 3.73
CA SER A 117 -2.39 9.08 4.42
C SER A 117 -2.29 9.44 5.91
N TYR A 118 -2.12 8.43 6.76
CA TYR A 118 -1.88 8.61 8.19
C TYR A 118 -0.38 8.63 8.50
N TYR A 119 0.03 9.54 9.38
CA TYR A 119 1.39 9.55 9.94
C TYR A 119 1.39 9.93 11.41
N ALA A 120 2.14 9.18 12.22
CA ALA A 120 2.38 9.48 13.62
C ALA A 120 3.75 10.14 13.80
N PHE A 121 3.77 11.38 14.31
CA PHE A 121 5.00 12.09 14.63
C PHE A 121 5.05 12.42 16.13
N ASP A 122 6.07 11.89 16.81
CA ASP A 122 6.30 12.02 18.25
C ASP A 122 5.03 11.78 19.11
N GLY A 123 4.38 10.65 18.84
CA GLY A 123 3.17 10.19 19.54
C GLY A 123 1.87 10.84 19.09
N GLN A 124 1.90 11.86 18.23
CA GLN A 124 0.70 12.51 17.69
C GLN A 124 0.38 11.99 16.29
N GLY A 125 -0.84 11.49 16.10
CA GLY A 125 -1.37 11.10 14.80
C GLY A 125 -1.88 12.29 13.98
N TYR A 126 -1.55 12.28 12.69
CA TYR A 126 -2.01 13.23 11.68
C TYR A 126 -2.62 12.47 10.50
N ILE A 127 -3.64 13.06 9.89
CA ILE A 127 -4.18 12.63 8.59
C ILE A 127 -3.79 13.71 7.59
N LEU A 128 -3.08 13.31 6.54
CA LEU A 128 -2.66 14.18 5.45
C LEU A 128 -3.58 13.88 4.27
N ILE A 129 -4.25 14.91 3.76
CA ILE A 129 -5.28 14.76 2.73
C ILE A 129 -4.93 15.70 1.59
N PRO A 130 -4.73 15.19 0.36
CA PRO A 130 -4.57 16.08 -0.78
C PRO A 130 -5.89 16.78 -1.06
N ILE A 131 -5.82 18.03 -1.49
CA ILE A 131 -6.97 18.91 -1.67
C ILE A 131 -6.96 19.56 -3.05
N GLU A 132 -8.13 19.62 -3.69
CA GLU A 132 -8.36 20.24 -5.00
C GLU A 132 -9.59 21.17 -4.98
N GLY A 133 -9.90 21.80 -6.12
CA GLY A 133 -10.87 22.90 -6.30
C GLY A 133 -10.20 24.28 -6.25
N GLY A 134 -9.24 24.44 -5.33
CA GLY A 134 -8.25 25.52 -5.32
C GLY A 134 -6.93 25.10 -5.99
N PRO A 135 -5.83 25.86 -5.80
CA PRO A 135 -4.49 25.40 -6.18
C PRO A 135 -4.15 24.09 -5.45
N PRO A 136 -3.79 22.99 -6.15
CA PRO A 136 -3.60 21.68 -5.53
C PRO A 136 -2.68 21.74 -4.31
N GLY A 137 -3.07 21.05 -3.24
CA GLY A 137 -2.34 21.15 -1.98
C GLY A 137 -2.54 19.96 -1.06
N LEU A 138 -2.07 20.15 0.18
CA LEU A 138 -2.13 19.17 1.26
C LEU A 138 -2.75 19.83 2.48
N ALA A 139 -3.89 19.33 2.93
CA ALA A 139 -4.46 19.64 4.24
C ALA A 139 -3.98 18.63 5.29
N VAL A 140 -3.84 19.09 6.53
CA VAL A 140 -3.49 18.23 7.67
C VAL A 140 -4.56 18.33 8.75
N PHE A 141 -4.95 17.18 9.27
CA PHE A 141 -5.92 17.03 10.34
C PHE A 141 -5.31 16.25 11.51
N ARG A 142 -5.80 16.51 12.72
CA ARG A 142 -5.53 15.67 13.88
C ARG A 142 -6.32 14.37 13.78
N ALA A 143 -5.65 13.22 13.90
CA ALA A 143 -6.30 11.92 13.77
C ALA A 143 -7.28 11.60 14.92
N ASP A 144 -7.03 12.14 16.12
CA ASP A 144 -7.86 11.91 17.30
C ASP A 144 -9.24 12.61 17.23
N THR A 145 -9.28 13.80 16.66
CA THR A 145 -10.39 14.77 16.76
C THR A 145 -10.93 15.24 15.40
N LEU A 146 -10.29 14.86 14.29
CA LEU A 146 -10.51 15.43 12.96
C LEU A 146 -10.37 16.95 12.91
N GLN A 147 -9.68 17.56 13.88
CA GLN A 147 -9.46 19.00 13.89
C GLN A 147 -8.50 19.37 12.75
N TYR A 148 -8.92 20.31 11.90
CA TYR A 148 -8.04 20.94 10.90
C TYR A 148 -6.84 21.62 11.59
N VAL A 149 -5.64 21.34 11.08
CA VAL A 149 -4.37 21.91 11.56
C VAL A 149 -3.94 23.04 10.65
N ASP A 150 -3.58 22.72 9.40
CA ASP A 150 -3.18 23.70 8.39
C ASP A 150 -3.24 23.09 6.97
N HIS A 151 -2.97 23.89 5.93
CA HIS A 151 -2.74 23.41 4.57
C HIS A 151 -1.63 24.17 3.85
N ALA A 152 -1.06 23.56 2.82
CA ALA A 152 -0.04 24.16 1.95
C ALA A 152 -0.19 23.66 0.51
N THR A 153 0.16 24.49 -0.47
CA THR A 153 0.03 24.13 -1.89
C THR A 153 1.25 23.34 -2.38
N PHE A 154 1.03 22.46 -3.35
CA PHE A 154 2.10 21.77 -4.05
C PHE A 154 2.68 22.68 -5.14
N ALA A 155 3.99 22.95 -5.06
CA ALA A 155 4.63 23.93 -5.94
C ALA A 155 4.73 23.53 -7.42
N VAL A 156 4.57 22.23 -7.74
CA VAL A 156 4.85 21.67 -9.08
C VAL A 156 3.70 20.80 -9.64
N GLN A 157 2.57 20.75 -8.94
CA GLN A 157 1.41 19.95 -9.33
C GLN A 157 0.26 20.84 -9.79
N THR A 158 -0.47 20.34 -10.78
CA THR A 158 -1.73 20.90 -11.28
C THR A 158 -2.94 20.08 -10.84
N HIS A 159 -2.71 18.86 -10.36
CA HIS A 159 -3.68 17.99 -9.70
C HIS A 159 -3.07 17.33 -8.46
N ALA A 160 -3.90 16.94 -7.51
CA ALA A 160 -3.50 16.24 -6.29
C ALA A 160 -4.55 15.18 -5.89
N PRO A 161 -4.60 14.04 -6.59
CA PRO A 161 -5.56 12.99 -6.28
C PRO A 161 -5.17 12.13 -5.05
N TRP A 162 -3.88 12.04 -4.70
CA TRP A 162 -3.43 11.17 -3.60
C TRP A 162 -2.19 11.72 -2.88
N VAL A 163 -1.96 11.23 -1.65
CA VAL A 163 -0.66 11.30 -0.97
C VAL A 163 -0.27 10.00 -0.29
N ALA A 164 1.03 9.71 -0.22
CA ALA A 164 1.58 8.68 0.66
C ALA A 164 2.69 9.25 1.56
N VAL A 165 2.85 8.68 2.75
CA VAL A 165 3.90 9.08 3.69
C VAL A 165 4.84 7.91 3.96
N ASP A 166 6.15 8.14 3.82
CA ASP A 166 7.15 7.13 4.18
C ASP A 166 7.40 7.09 5.71
N PRO A 167 8.09 6.06 6.24
CA PRO A 167 8.39 5.97 7.68
C PRO A 167 9.22 7.14 8.25
N ARG A 168 9.87 7.93 7.38
CA ARG A 168 10.64 9.12 7.76
C ARG A 168 9.79 10.38 7.75
N GLY A 169 8.51 10.30 7.40
CA GLY A 169 7.59 11.42 7.32
C GLY A 169 7.72 12.25 6.05
N ASN A 170 8.35 11.72 4.98
CA ASN A 170 8.34 12.39 3.68
C ASN A 170 7.03 12.09 2.97
N VAL A 171 6.47 13.11 2.30
CA VAL A 171 5.22 13.01 1.54
C VAL A 171 5.54 12.78 0.07
N TYR A 172 4.75 11.90 -0.56
CA TYR A 172 4.81 11.57 -1.97
C TYR A 172 3.45 11.83 -2.59
N SER A 173 3.42 12.40 -3.80
CA SER A 173 2.21 12.69 -4.56
C SER A 173 2.56 12.83 -6.05
N SER A 174 1.56 12.90 -6.91
CA SER A 174 1.70 13.21 -8.34
C SER A 174 0.44 13.91 -8.84
N ASN A 175 0.46 14.37 -10.10
CA ASN A 175 -0.80 14.62 -10.82
C ASN A 175 -1.53 13.27 -11.04
N ASP A 176 -2.75 13.34 -11.55
CA ASP A 176 -3.54 12.21 -12.03
C ASP A 176 -2.99 11.66 -13.36
N ASP A 177 -2.67 12.54 -14.30
CA ASP A 177 -2.26 12.18 -15.64
C ASP A 177 -0.79 12.49 -15.94
N ASP A 178 -0.29 11.83 -16.98
CA ASP A 178 1.03 12.07 -17.55
C ASP A 178 2.20 11.89 -16.56
N VAL A 179 2.01 11.00 -15.58
CA VAL A 179 2.92 10.82 -14.45
C VAL A 179 4.13 9.97 -14.86
N VAL A 180 5.29 10.62 -15.00
CA VAL A 180 6.58 9.97 -15.27
C VAL A 180 7.52 9.91 -14.06
N ALA A 181 7.13 10.57 -12.98
CA ALA A 181 7.83 10.63 -11.71
C ALA A 181 6.85 10.98 -10.59
N VAL A 182 7.12 10.51 -9.38
CA VAL A 182 6.38 10.86 -8.16
C VAL A 182 7.12 11.98 -7.45
N ASN A 183 6.43 13.08 -7.17
CA ASN A 183 6.98 14.20 -6.44
C ASN A 183 7.23 13.82 -4.99
N LYS A 184 8.29 14.39 -4.41
CA LYS A 184 8.66 14.19 -3.01
C LYS A 184 8.70 15.52 -2.28
N TYR A 185 8.04 15.57 -1.14
CA TYR A 185 7.97 16.74 -0.28
C TYR A 185 8.45 16.40 1.14
N LEU A 186 9.16 17.34 1.75
CA LEU A 186 9.60 17.29 3.14
C LEU A 186 8.68 18.20 3.96
N ILE A 187 8.20 17.69 5.09
CA ILE A 187 7.44 18.46 6.08
C ILE A 187 8.35 18.80 7.25
N ASN A 188 8.30 20.06 7.70
CA ASN A 188 8.86 20.42 9.00
C ASN A 188 7.90 20.02 10.14
N TRP A 189 7.94 18.75 10.52
CA TRP A 189 7.04 18.17 11.52
C TRP A 189 7.13 18.83 12.90
N ASN A 190 8.32 19.29 13.30
CA ASN A 190 8.51 20.01 14.54
C ASN A 190 7.79 21.37 14.52
N ALA A 191 7.88 22.11 13.42
CA ALA A 191 7.17 23.38 13.24
C ALA A 191 5.65 23.16 13.32
N LEU A 192 5.14 22.21 12.52
CA LEU A 192 3.71 21.89 12.45
C LEU A 192 3.15 21.49 13.83
N ARG A 193 3.86 20.62 14.56
CA ARG A 193 3.45 20.20 15.91
C ARG A 193 3.39 21.36 16.90
N ASN A 194 4.28 22.34 16.76
CA ASN A 194 4.34 23.53 17.60
C ASN A 194 3.35 24.63 17.17
N GLY A 195 2.37 24.30 16.31
CA GLY A 195 1.32 25.21 15.87
C GLY A 195 1.78 26.24 14.84
N GLN A 196 2.94 26.01 14.20
CA GLN A 196 3.36 26.81 13.05
C GLN A 196 2.74 26.27 11.77
N ASN A 197 2.78 27.08 10.72
CA ASN A 197 2.22 26.72 9.43
C ASN A 197 2.88 25.46 8.84
N LEU A 198 2.11 24.72 8.05
CA LEU A 198 2.61 23.64 7.23
C LEU A 198 3.55 24.20 6.16
N ILE A 199 4.77 23.66 6.12
CA ILE A 199 5.79 24.03 5.14
C ILE A 199 6.17 22.79 4.35
N LEU A 200 5.93 22.84 3.05
CA LEU A 200 6.36 21.81 2.09
C LEU A 200 7.64 22.27 1.39
N SER A 201 8.71 21.50 1.56
CA SER A 201 9.95 21.70 0.79
C SER A 201 10.06 20.60 -0.26
N ILE A 202 10.35 20.97 -1.51
CA ILE A 202 10.54 19.99 -2.59
C ILE A 202 11.86 19.24 -2.40
N ALA A 203 11.82 17.94 -2.63
CA ALA A 203 12.98 17.06 -2.73
C ALA A 203 13.02 16.44 -4.15
N PRO A 204 14.16 15.84 -4.55
CA PRO A 204 14.23 15.14 -5.83
C PRO A 204 13.09 14.11 -5.98
N PRO A 205 12.35 14.12 -7.10
CA PRO A 205 11.25 13.18 -7.34
C PRO A 205 11.79 11.76 -7.59
N VAL A 206 10.91 10.77 -7.50
CA VAL A 206 11.21 9.38 -7.84
C VAL A 206 10.76 9.12 -9.28
N PRO A 207 11.68 9.02 -10.26
CA PRO A 207 11.32 8.68 -11.64
C PRO A 207 10.71 7.28 -11.71
N LEU A 208 9.75 7.06 -12.61
CA LEU A 208 9.08 5.77 -12.75
C LEU A 208 9.61 5.00 -13.96
N PHE A 209 10.00 3.75 -13.74
CA PHE A 209 10.48 2.84 -14.77
C PHE A 209 9.71 1.52 -14.78
N ASP A 210 9.66 0.85 -15.92
CA ASP A 210 9.18 -0.53 -16.02
C ASP A 210 10.19 -1.56 -15.49
N GLU A 211 9.82 -2.82 -15.58
CA GLU A 211 10.62 -3.98 -15.19
C GLU A 211 11.92 -4.11 -16.00
N ALA A 212 12.00 -3.50 -17.19
CA ALA A 212 13.19 -3.47 -18.05
C ALA A 212 14.07 -2.23 -17.79
N GLY A 213 13.62 -1.28 -16.97
CA GLY A 213 14.33 -0.03 -16.66
C GLY A 213 14.04 1.10 -17.66
N SER A 214 13.04 0.95 -18.54
CA SER A 214 12.60 2.01 -19.44
C SER A 214 11.61 2.92 -18.73
N GLN A 215 11.68 4.23 -18.97
CA GLN A 215 10.78 5.18 -18.31
C GLN A 215 9.34 4.92 -18.75
N ILE A 216 8.41 4.94 -17.79
CA ILE A 216 6.98 4.78 -18.04
C ILE A 216 6.20 6.04 -17.68
N ARG A 217 4.97 6.06 -18.15
CA ARG A 217 3.98 7.10 -17.89
C ARG A 217 2.72 6.43 -17.37
N LEU A 218 2.23 6.88 -16.23
CA LEU A 218 0.93 6.47 -15.69
C LEU A 218 -0.13 7.52 -16.07
N GLN A 219 -1.37 7.06 -16.19
CA GLN A 219 -2.56 7.86 -16.41
C GLN A 219 -3.59 7.51 -15.34
N HIS A 220 -4.52 8.42 -15.06
CA HIS A 220 -5.61 8.24 -14.10
C HIS A 220 -5.14 7.75 -12.72
N VAL A 221 -4.03 8.30 -12.22
CA VAL A 221 -3.52 7.95 -10.90
C VAL A 221 -4.44 8.52 -9.83
N GLN A 222 -5.06 7.66 -9.01
CA GLN A 222 -6.03 8.08 -8.00
C GLN A 222 -5.63 7.76 -6.56
N GLY A 223 -4.68 6.84 -6.35
CA GLY A 223 -4.30 6.40 -5.02
C GLY A 223 -2.82 6.07 -4.88
N GLY A 224 -2.30 6.17 -3.67
CA GLY A 224 -0.95 5.68 -3.39
C GLY A 224 -0.64 5.44 -1.93
N VAL A 225 0.12 4.39 -1.66
CA VAL A 225 0.55 4.04 -0.30
C VAL A 225 1.97 3.47 -0.31
N ILE A 226 2.74 3.82 0.71
CA ILE A 226 4.09 3.28 0.92
C ILE A 226 4.02 2.15 1.95
N SER A 227 4.73 1.06 1.69
CA SER A 227 4.78 -0.07 2.61
C SER A 227 5.38 0.31 3.96
N PRO A 228 5.03 -0.39 5.07
CA PRO A 228 5.54 -0.06 6.40
C PRO A 228 7.07 0.00 6.50
N GLY A 229 7.77 -0.79 5.70
CA GLY A 229 9.23 -0.76 5.56
C GLY A 229 9.80 0.46 4.86
N GLY A 230 8.98 1.28 4.21
CA GLY A 230 9.40 2.44 3.41
C GLY A 230 10.05 2.06 2.09
N GLN A 231 9.70 0.89 1.55
CA GLN A 231 10.46 0.22 0.52
C GLN A 231 9.70 0.09 -0.79
N LEU A 232 8.40 -0.20 -0.69
CA LEU A 232 7.52 -0.35 -1.84
C LEU A 232 6.55 0.83 -1.89
N LEU A 233 6.36 1.38 -3.07
CA LEU A 233 5.30 2.32 -3.37
C LEU A 233 4.25 1.60 -4.22
N TYR A 234 3.04 1.50 -3.68
CA TYR A 234 1.86 1.04 -4.39
C TYR A 234 1.16 2.28 -4.95
N ILE A 235 0.82 2.26 -6.23
CA ILE A 235 0.07 3.31 -6.92
C ILE A 235 -1.15 2.68 -7.57
N VAL A 236 -2.32 3.28 -7.37
CA VAL A 236 -3.55 2.94 -8.08
C VAL A 236 -3.70 3.90 -9.26
N ALA A 237 -3.83 3.32 -10.43
CA ALA A 237 -4.01 3.97 -11.72
C ALA A 237 -4.97 3.10 -12.55
N ASP A 238 -4.66 2.81 -13.82
CA ASP A 238 -5.29 1.73 -14.60
C ASP A 238 -4.90 0.31 -14.09
N GLY A 239 -5.10 0.05 -12.80
CA GLY A 239 -4.61 -1.08 -12.03
C GLY A 239 -3.67 -0.67 -10.89
N ILE A 240 -3.18 -1.65 -10.14
CA ILE A 240 -2.21 -1.44 -9.06
C ILE A 240 -0.80 -1.65 -9.59
N HIS A 241 0.06 -0.66 -9.40
CA HIS A 241 1.47 -0.70 -9.76
C HIS A 241 2.32 -0.69 -8.50
N VAL A 242 3.34 -1.56 -8.43
CA VAL A 242 4.22 -1.68 -7.27
C VAL A 242 5.63 -1.34 -7.70
N PHE A 243 6.19 -0.30 -7.10
CA PHE A 243 7.53 0.21 -7.40
C PHE A 243 8.47 -0.02 -6.22
N ASP A 244 9.72 -0.36 -6.52
CA ASP A 244 10.81 -0.15 -5.57
C ASP A 244 11.02 1.35 -5.40
N LEU A 245 10.72 1.88 -4.21
CA LEU A 245 10.74 3.33 -3.97
C LEU A 245 12.14 3.94 -4.11
N SER A 246 13.20 3.15 -3.94
CA SER A 246 14.58 3.64 -4.00
C SER A 246 15.09 3.80 -5.43
N THR A 247 14.62 2.96 -6.34
CA THR A 247 15.04 2.95 -7.75
C THR A 247 13.99 3.48 -8.70
N GLY A 248 12.72 3.53 -8.28
CA GLY A 248 11.59 3.86 -9.13
C GLY A 248 11.20 2.76 -10.12
N LYS A 249 11.81 1.59 -10.00
CA LYS A 249 11.56 0.45 -10.91
C LYS A 249 10.29 -0.28 -10.51
N ARG A 250 9.37 -0.51 -11.46
CA ARG A 250 8.20 -1.35 -11.25
C ARG A 250 8.64 -2.79 -11.01
N LEU A 251 8.17 -3.36 -9.91
CA LEU A 251 8.40 -4.74 -9.50
C LEU A 251 7.24 -5.64 -9.89
N GLN A 252 6.03 -5.08 -9.88
CA GLN A 252 4.82 -5.82 -10.16
C GLN A 252 3.70 -4.89 -10.65
N ARG A 253 2.78 -5.44 -11.44
CA ARG A 253 1.51 -4.81 -11.81
C ARG A 253 0.37 -5.80 -11.61
N SER A 254 -0.79 -5.33 -11.18
CA SER A 254 -2.00 -6.14 -11.16
C SER A 254 -2.45 -6.49 -12.57
N THR A 255 -3.19 -7.57 -12.68
CA THR A 255 -3.98 -7.96 -13.84
C THR A 255 -5.44 -7.55 -13.63
N SER A 256 -6.22 -7.51 -14.71
CA SER A 256 -7.67 -7.27 -14.67
C SER A 256 -8.40 -8.54 -15.11
N GLY A 257 -9.19 -9.13 -14.22
CA GLY A 257 -10.01 -10.33 -14.42
C GLY A 257 -9.29 -11.68 -14.34
N SER A 258 -8.03 -11.72 -13.90
CA SER A 258 -7.27 -12.98 -13.81
C SER A 258 -6.06 -12.89 -12.87
N GLY A 259 -5.41 -14.02 -12.61
CA GLY A 259 -4.16 -14.07 -11.84
C GLY A 259 -4.35 -13.92 -10.33
N TYR A 260 -3.25 -14.02 -9.58
CA TYR A 260 -3.28 -13.85 -8.12
C TYR A 260 -3.38 -12.38 -7.71
N PHE A 261 -2.73 -11.49 -8.45
CA PHE A 261 -2.79 -10.04 -8.24
C PHE A 261 -3.84 -9.41 -9.14
N ASN A 262 -5.09 -9.77 -8.88
CA ASN A 262 -6.23 -9.36 -9.68
C ASN A 262 -6.86 -8.07 -9.13
N TYR A 263 -6.71 -6.96 -9.83
CA TYR A 263 -7.49 -5.74 -9.62
C TYR A 263 -8.37 -5.57 -10.87
N GLU A 264 -9.45 -6.32 -10.90
CA GLU A 264 -10.44 -6.26 -11.98
C GLU A 264 -11.29 -5.00 -11.81
N PHE A 265 -11.37 -4.22 -12.88
CA PHE A 265 -12.26 -3.06 -12.98
C PHE A 265 -12.68 -2.85 -14.45
N HIS A 266 -13.81 -2.17 -14.65
CA HIS A 266 -14.43 -1.94 -15.95
C HIS A 266 -14.82 -0.47 -16.13
N PRO A 267 -13.91 0.38 -16.63
CA PRO A 267 -14.13 1.84 -16.74
C PRO A 267 -15.11 2.23 -17.86
N GLY A 268 -15.57 1.26 -18.65
CA GLY A 268 -16.50 1.49 -19.75
C GLY A 268 -17.95 1.20 -19.39
N PHE A 269 -18.86 1.61 -20.28
CA PHE A 269 -20.28 1.25 -20.19
C PHE A 269 -20.46 -0.28 -20.10
N PRO A 270 -21.33 -0.79 -19.22
CA PRO A 270 -22.28 -0.04 -18.40
C PRO A 270 -21.80 0.30 -16.99
N LYS A 271 -20.57 -0.08 -16.61
CA LYS A 271 -20.11 -0.05 -15.23
C LYS A 271 -19.48 1.28 -14.83
N TYR A 272 -18.60 1.84 -15.65
CA TYR A 272 -17.89 3.07 -15.27
C TYR A 272 -17.18 2.93 -13.91
N GLU A 273 -16.56 1.77 -13.68
CA GLU A 273 -15.79 1.54 -12.47
C GLU A 273 -14.50 2.35 -12.49
N GLU A 274 -14.23 3.06 -11.40
CA GLU A 274 -13.12 3.97 -11.23
C GLU A 274 -12.22 3.49 -10.09
N PRO A 275 -10.92 3.29 -10.35
CA PRO A 275 -9.96 3.02 -9.30
C PRO A 275 -9.77 4.22 -8.38
N GLU A 276 -9.71 4.02 -7.07
CA GLU A 276 -9.64 5.11 -6.08
C GLU A 276 -8.47 4.88 -5.09
N GLY A 277 -8.60 5.37 -3.86
CA GLY A 277 -7.57 5.29 -2.84
C GLY A 277 -7.19 3.89 -2.34
N ILE A 278 -6.07 3.84 -1.62
CA ILE A 278 -5.40 2.60 -1.22
C ILE A 278 -4.74 2.72 0.15
N THR A 279 -4.77 1.64 0.92
CA THR A 279 -4.07 1.60 2.21
C THR A 279 -3.49 0.23 2.54
N ILE A 280 -2.51 0.22 3.46
CA ILE A 280 -1.88 -1.01 3.96
C ILE A 280 -2.16 -1.15 5.46
N TRP A 281 -3.13 -1.99 5.82
CA TRP A 281 -3.49 -2.31 7.20
C TRP A 281 -3.55 -3.82 7.43
N ASP A 282 -2.73 -4.38 8.32
CA ASP A 282 -2.88 -5.80 8.69
C ASP A 282 -4.14 -6.03 9.54
N LEU A 283 -5.09 -6.77 8.98
CA LEU A 283 -6.42 -7.08 9.55
C LEU A 283 -6.68 -8.59 9.68
N ASP A 284 -5.63 -9.42 9.58
CA ASP A 284 -5.75 -10.87 9.77
C ASP A 284 -6.09 -11.27 11.22
N ASP A 285 -6.03 -10.34 12.18
CA ASP A 285 -6.44 -10.54 13.58
C ASP A 285 -7.98 -10.54 13.77
N GLY A 286 -8.74 -10.17 12.73
CA GLY A 286 -10.20 -10.18 12.73
C GLY A 286 -10.84 -9.03 13.51
N ARG A 287 -10.09 -7.97 13.85
CA ARG A 287 -10.65 -6.78 14.52
C ARG A 287 -11.59 -5.97 13.62
N ALA A 288 -11.42 -6.06 12.30
CA ALA A 288 -12.31 -5.49 11.31
C ALA A 288 -13.33 -6.56 10.85
N PRO A 289 -14.64 -6.33 11.03
CA PRO A 289 -15.66 -7.29 10.60
C PRO A 289 -15.53 -7.58 9.10
N ASN A 290 -15.47 -8.87 8.76
CA ASN A 290 -15.45 -9.39 7.38
C ASN A 290 -14.27 -8.96 6.49
N ILE A 291 -13.35 -8.13 6.99
CA ILE A 291 -12.16 -7.66 6.27
C ILE A 291 -10.92 -8.42 6.78
N ARG A 292 -10.06 -8.85 5.86
CA ARG A 292 -8.79 -9.53 6.14
C ARG A 292 -7.72 -9.12 5.12
N GLY A 293 -6.48 -9.54 5.34
CA GLY A 293 -5.35 -9.17 4.49
C GLY A 293 -4.61 -7.94 5.01
N GLN A 294 -3.79 -7.37 4.13
CA GLN A 294 -2.88 -6.28 4.45
C GLN A 294 -3.04 -5.08 3.51
N LEU A 295 -3.43 -5.27 2.26
CA LEU A 295 -3.63 -4.19 1.29
C LEU A 295 -5.12 -4.08 0.97
N HIS A 296 -5.66 -2.86 1.04
CA HIS A 296 -7.07 -2.58 0.80
C HIS A 296 -7.20 -1.43 -0.20
N VAL A 297 -8.01 -1.62 -1.24
CA VAL A 297 -8.11 -0.69 -2.38
C VAL A 297 -9.57 -0.39 -2.66
N ILE A 298 -9.95 0.89 -2.72
CA ILE A 298 -11.28 1.32 -3.13
C ILE A 298 -11.39 1.26 -4.64
N MET A 299 -12.58 0.90 -5.08
CA MET A 299 -13.05 1.10 -6.44
C MET A 299 -14.47 1.63 -6.35
N LEU A 300 -14.73 2.74 -7.03
CA LEU A 300 -16.07 3.26 -7.24
C LEU A 300 -16.68 2.63 -8.50
N ASP A 301 -18.00 2.59 -8.54
CA ASP A 301 -18.81 2.17 -9.67
C ASP A 301 -19.87 3.24 -9.85
N ASN A 302 -19.61 4.12 -10.81
CA ASN A 302 -20.38 5.34 -11.02
C ASN A 302 -21.67 5.00 -11.77
N GLU A 303 -22.76 4.83 -11.03
CA GLU A 303 -24.05 4.48 -11.60
C GLU A 303 -24.65 5.68 -12.35
N LEU A 304 -24.85 5.55 -13.68
CA LEU A 304 -25.38 6.65 -14.51
C LEU A 304 -26.80 7.11 -14.14
N SER A 305 -27.59 6.30 -13.46
CA SER A 305 -29.04 6.49 -13.29
C SER A 305 -29.53 6.71 -11.87
N ASP A 306 -28.74 6.33 -10.87
CA ASP A 306 -29.08 6.47 -9.46
C ASP A 306 -27.97 7.30 -8.80
N SER A 307 -28.33 8.26 -7.94
CA SER A 307 -27.38 9.15 -7.25
C SER A 307 -26.51 8.44 -6.20
N ASP A 308 -26.37 7.13 -6.28
CA ASP A 308 -25.73 6.26 -5.31
C ASP A 308 -24.61 5.49 -6.01
N ASP A 309 -23.37 5.96 -5.87
CA ASP A 309 -22.21 5.21 -6.31
C ASP A 309 -22.09 3.91 -5.52
N SER A 310 -21.71 2.83 -6.18
CA SER A 310 -21.40 1.59 -5.48
C SER A 310 -19.91 1.58 -5.13
N ILE A 311 -19.56 1.18 -3.90
CA ILE A 311 -18.16 0.96 -3.52
C ILE A 311 -17.82 -0.52 -3.44
N TYR A 312 -16.57 -0.81 -3.79
CA TYR A 312 -15.94 -2.11 -3.59
C TYR A 312 -14.61 -1.87 -2.88
N LEU A 313 -14.39 -2.56 -1.76
CA LEU A 313 -13.10 -2.53 -1.08
C LEU A 313 -12.40 -3.86 -1.30
N LYS A 314 -11.46 -3.88 -2.25
CA LYS A 314 -10.70 -5.07 -2.64
C LYS A 314 -9.60 -5.34 -1.63
N HIS A 315 -9.33 -6.60 -1.33
CA HIS A 315 -8.37 -7.00 -0.30
C HIS A 315 -7.29 -7.92 -0.84
N TYR A 316 -6.05 -7.72 -0.39
CA TYR A 316 -4.91 -8.55 -0.76
C TYR A 316 -4.07 -8.93 0.45
N THR A 317 -3.40 -10.07 0.35
CA THR A 317 -2.44 -10.55 1.35
C THR A 317 -1.10 -10.87 0.72
N HIS A 318 -0.07 -10.92 1.56
CA HIS A 318 1.22 -11.52 1.22
C HIS A 318 1.31 -13.02 1.54
N THR A 319 0.27 -13.62 2.13
CA THR A 319 0.31 -14.99 2.65
C THR A 319 -0.39 -15.98 1.73
N ILE A 320 0.34 -17.00 1.30
CA ILE A 320 -0.15 -18.16 0.56
C ILE A 320 -0.37 -19.31 1.55
N TYR A 321 -1.56 -19.90 1.54
CA TYR A 321 -1.97 -20.93 2.48
C TYR A 321 -1.84 -22.33 1.88
N VAL A 322 -1.36 -23.27 2.69
CA VAL A 322 -1.20 -24.69 2.34
C VAL A 322 -1.87 -25.57 3.39
N HIS A 323 -2.77 -26.43 2.94
CA HIS A 323 -3.49 -27.39 3.75
C HIS A 323 -3.72 -28.67 2.94
N ARG A 324 -3.07 -29.77 3.33
CA ARG A 324 -3.08 -31.04 2.58
C ARG A 324 -4.49 -31.57 2.30
N ASP A 325 -5.37 -31.45 3.28
CA ASP A 325 -6.76 -31.91 3.20
C ASP A 325 -7.72 -30.80 2.75
N GLY A 326 -7.20 -29.78 2.06
CA GLY A 326 -7.86 -28.52 1.70
C GLY A 326 -9.14 -28.72 0.88
N ARG A 327 -10.20 -29.19 1.51
CA ARG A 327 -11.57 -28.94 1.07
C ARG A 327 -11.80 -27.44 1.22
N PRO A 328 -12.53 -26.82 0.27
CA PRO A 328 -12.93 -25.43 0.42
C PRO A 328 -13.56 -25.26 1.81
N PHE A 329 -13.02 -24.33 2.60
CA PHE A 329 -13.68 -23.97 3.85
C PHE A 329 -14.87 -23.10 3.44
N PHE A 330 -16.06 -23.71 3.42
CA PHE A 330 -17.28 -22.93 3.35
C PHE A 330 -17.43 -22.27 4.72
N ASP A 331 -17.25 -20.96 4.78
CA ASP A 331 -17.74 -20.23 5.94
C ASP A 331 -19.27 -20.40 6.04
N SER A 332 -19.80 -20.22 7.23
CA SER A 332 -21.25 -20.25 7.47
C SER A 332 -21.99 -19.09 6.79
N GLN A 333 -21.29 -18.19 6.11
CA GLN A 333 -21.83 -17.01 5.45
C GLN A 333 -22.09 -17.25 3.96
N GLY A 334 -21.63 -18.38 3.39
CA GLY A 334 -22.02 -18.78 2.04
C GLY A 334 -21.51 -17.85 0.94
N LEU A 335 -20.41 -17.14 1.18
CA LEU A 335 -19.74 -16.26 0.21
C LEU A 335 -19.15 -17.09 -0.95
N ARG A 336 -20.02 -17.48 -1.88
CA ARG A 336 -19.71 -18.30 -3.06
C ARG A 336 -18.93 -17.53 -4.15
N ALA A 337 -18.90 -16.21 -4.11
CA ALA A 337 -18.48 -15.38 -5.25
C ALA A 337 -16.97 -15.24 -5.44
N TYR A 338 -16.15 -15.44 -4.40
CA TYR A 338 -14.70 -15.15 -4.46
C TYR A 338 -13.81 -16.41 -4.57
N MET A 339 -14.42 -17.54 -4.93
CA MET A 339 -13.79 -18.86 -4.75
C MET A 339 -12.72 -19.22 -5.77
N ASP A 340 -12.44 -18.43 -6.81
CA ASP A 340 -11.56 -18.89 -7.90
C ASP A 340 -10.05 -18.80 -7.65
N VAL A 341 -9.62 -17.98 -6.69
CA VAL A 341 -8.19 -17.83 -6.38
C VAL A 341 -7.74 -18.90 -5.37
N ARG A 342 -6.82 -19.78 -5.79
CA ARG A 342 -6.14 -20.74 -4.89
C ARG A 342 -5.04 -20.08 -4.09
N GLY A 343 -4.69 -20.70 -2.96
CA GLY A 343 -3.66 -20.22 -2.03
C GLY A 343 -4.21 -19.24 -0.99
N THR A 344 -5.51 -18.96 -0.98
CA THR A 344 -6.18 -18.13 0.03
C THR A 344 -6.52 -18.96 1.28
N PRO A 345 -6.89 -18.34 2.41
CA PRO A 345 -7.34 -19.08 3.60
C PRO A 345 -8.49 -20.05 3.32
N TRP A 346 -9.39 -19.68 2.41
CA TRP A 346 -10.63 -20.41 2.09
C TRP A 346 -10.41 -21.49 1.02
N ARG A 347 -9.41 -21.31 0.15
CA ARG A 347 -9.03 -22.24 -0.90
C ARG A 347 -7.51 -22.46 -0.91
N PRO A 348 -6.94 -23.06 0.14
CA PRO A 348 -5.50 -23.27 0.24
C PRO A 348 -4.99 -24.22 -0.86
N PHE A 349 -3.67 -24.21 -1.08
CA PHE A 349 -3.02 -25.25 -1.87
C PHE A 349 -2.96 -26.57 -1.09
N ASN A 350 -2.93 -27.68 -1.81
CA ASN A 350 -2.83 -29.00 -1.18
C ASN A 350 -1.37 -29.39 -0.94
N THR A 351 -0.43 -28.75 -1.64
CA THR A 351 1.00 -29.00 -1.48
C THR A 351 1.79 -27.71 -1.33
N VAL A 352 2.95 -27.80 -0.68
CA VAL A 352 3.93 -26.72 -0.55
C VAL A 352 4.54 -26.40 -1.91
N GLY A 353 4.72 -27.40 -2.78
CA GLY A 353 5.19 -27.22 -4.15
C GLY A 353 4.28 -26.30 -4.98
N GLU A 354 2.95 -26.49 -4.90
CA GLU A 354 1.99 -25.60 -5.56
C GLU A 354 2.10 -24.14 -5.06
N ALA A 355 2.17 -23.94 -3.74
CA ALA A 355 2.33 -22.62 -3.16
C ALA A 355 3.67 -21.97 -3.54
N ASN A 356 4.76 -22.72 -3.53
CA ASN A 356 6.08 -22.25 -3.94
C ASN A 356 6.13 -21.86 -5.43
N ASN A 357 5.41 -22.59 -6.28
CA ASN A 357 5.28 -22.25 -7.70
C ASN A 357 4.58 -20.90 -7.89
N LEU A 358 3.51 -20.64 -7.13
CA LEU A 358 2.82 -19.34 -7.14
C LEU A 358 3.63 -18.20 -6.54
N ALA A 359 4.41 -18.47 -5.48
CA ALA A 359 5.04 -17.45 -4.65
C ALA A 359 5.86 -16.41 -5.44
N TRP A 360 6.03 -15.24 -4.84
CA TRP A 360 6.90 -14.16 -5.33
C TRP A 360 7.92 -13.79 -4.26
N ASP A 361 8.92 -12.99 -4.61
CA ASP A 361 9.85 -12.47 -3.62
C ASP A 361 9.12 -11.58 -2.62
N GLY A 362 9.16 -11.96 -1.35
CA GLY A 362 8.42 -11.29 -0.28
C GLY A 362 7.08 -11.91 0.05
N ALA A 363 6.71 -13.04 -0.56
CA ALA A 363 5.57 -13.81 -0.11
C ALA A 363 5.84 -14.55 1.21
N ARG A 364 4.77 -14.90 1.91
CA ARG A 364 4.76 -15.86 3.02
C ARG A 364 4.05 -17.14 2.55
N ILE A 365 4.56 -18.29 2.97
CA ILE A 365 3.89 -19.59 2.78
C ILE A 365 3.53 -20.11 4.16
N LYS A 366 2.24 -20.11 4.48
CA LYS A 366 1.69 -20.60 5.75
C LYS A 366 1.18 -22.02 5.56
N ILE A 367 1.80 -22.97 6.25
CA ILE A 367 1.57 -24.40 6.07
C ILE A 367 0.94 -24.94 7.35
N LYS A 368 -0.27 -25.49 7.23
CA LYS A 368 -0.93 -26.17 8.35
C LYS A 368 -0.08 -27.36 8.81
N ALA A 369 -0.03 -27.63 10.11
CA ALA A 369 0.69 -28.75 10.68
C ALA A 369 0.33 -30.08 10.00
N GLY A 370 1.33 -30.92 9.76
CA GLY A 370 1.19 -32.17 9.03
C GLY A 370 2.47 -32.61 8.32
N SER A 371 2.39 -33.73 7.61
CA SER A 371 3.46 -34.26 6.76
C SER A 371 3.12 -34.06 5.28
N TYR A 372 4.06 -33.47 4.55
CA TYR A 372 3.99 -33.13 3.13
C TYR A 372 5.13 -33.87 2.40
N PRO A 373 4.87 -35.09 1.88
CA PRO A 373 5.90 -35.96 1.31
C PRO A 373 6.28 -35.51 -0.12
N GLU A 374 6.88 -34.33 -0.24
CA GLU A 374 7.31 -33.73 -1.49
C GLU A 374 8.75 -33.22 -1.40
N MET A 375 9.48 -33.25 -2.52
CA MET A 375 10.77 -32.58 -2.66
C MET A 375 10.55 -31.26 -3.38
N LEU A 376 11.04 -30.16 -2.82
CA LEU A 376 11.00 -28.87 -3.50
C LEU A 376 12.29 -28.09 -3.35
N THR A 377 12.52 -27.19 -4.31
CA THR A 377 13.54 -26.16 -4.26
C THR A 377 12.85 -24.81 -4.09
N ILE A 378 13.15 -24.11 -3.00
CA ILE A 378 12.71 -22.74 -2.77
C ILE A 378 13.82 -21.82 -3.29
N SER A 379 13.63 -21.26 -4.49
CA SER A 379 14.57 -20.32 -5.11
C SER A 379 14.19 -18.85 -4.93
N LYS A 380 12.96 -18.60 -4.47
CA LYS A 380 12.42 -17.26 -4.20
C LYS A 380 12.58 -16.92 -2.74
N ARG A 381 12.65 -15.64 -2.42
CA ARG A 381 12.78 -15.20 -1.04
C ARG A 381 11.40 -15.17 -0.36
N VAL A 382 11.07 -16.28 0.32
CA VAL A 382 9.78 -16.47 1.00
C VAL A 382 9.95 -16.76 2.48
N LYS A 383 8.97 -16.35 3.30
CA LYS A 383 8.89 -16.73 4.71
C LYS A 383 8.01 -17.96 4.83
N VAL A 384 8.56 -19.09 5.27
CA VAL A 384 7.79 -20.31 5.54
C VAL A 384 7.36 -20.34 7.00
N ILE A 385 6.08 -20.58 7.25
CA ILE A 385 5.46 -20.53 8.58
C ILE A 385 4.67 -21.83 8.81
N ALA A 386 4.93 -22.52 9.91
CA ALA A 386 4.08 -23.63 10.35
C ALA A 386 2.91 -23.11 11.19
N GLU A 387 1.69 -23.55 10.90
CA GLU A 387 0.47 -23.16 11.60
C GLU A 387 -0.13 -24.34 12.37
N GLY A 388 -0.41 -24.15 13.66
CA GLY A 388 -1.11 -25.15 14.49
C GLY A 388 -0.26 -26.36 14.91
N GLY A 389 1.07 -26.31 14.76
CA GLY A 389 1.97 -27.39 15.19
C GLY A 389 3.18 -27.57 14.28
N THR A 390 3.75 -28.78 14.29
CA THR A 390 4.92 -29.15 13.49
C THR A 390 4.51 -29.47 12.04
N THR A 391 5.28 -28.94 11.09
CA THR A 391 5.18 -29.25 9.66
C THR A 391 6.45 -29.96 9.21
N THR A 392 6.30 -31.13 8.57
CA THR A 392 7.41 -31.86 7.94
C THR A 392 7.23 -31.81 6.43
N ILE A 393 8.25 -31.34 5.71
CA ILE A 393 8.29 -31.29 4.25
C ILE A 393 9.42 -32.21 3.78
N GLY A 394 9.09 -33.18 2.93
CA GLY A 394 10.00 -34.25 2.53
C GLY A 394 9.66 -35.60 3.17
N GLN A 395 10.59 -36.54 3.02
CA GLN A 395 10.49 -37.91 3.54
C GLN A 395 11.18 -38.08 4.88
#